data_AF-A0A2A5AKT9-F1
#
_entry.id   AF-A0A2A5AKT9-F1
#
_cell.length_a   1.000
_cell.length_b   1.000
_cell.length_c   1.000
_cell.angle_alpha   90.00
_cell.angle_beta   90.00
_cell.angle_gamma   90.00
#
_symmetry.space_group_name_H-M   'P 1'
#
loop_
_entity.id
_entity.type
_entity.pdbx_description
1 polymer ?
#
loop_
_entity_poly.entity_id
_entity_poly.type
_entity_poly.pdbx_seq_one_letter_code
_entity_poly.pdbx_strand_id
1 'polypeptide(L)'
;MAVVVRIPYEKVSSFRIKFFDGAESSLYRDDFHLRRDYYDSSLENSFDKFKPFELNEFIIFKCIIGSRAYGLEVESSDTDLRGFYLPSADLHWSLYGVPEQLEDQQNDECYWEIEKFIKLALKANPNILECLYTPMIVKSSELANDLLEQRDIFLSKLLYQTYNGYVLNQFKRLNHKFSKSGVIKWKHAMHIIRLLLSGITAIQEGFVSVDISKYRDSLLSIKNGEVSISEVNKWRLSLHEEFEISYKKTSLPDLPNYKKANEFLIKARKQMVK
;
A
#
# COMPACT_ATOMS: atom_id res chain seq x y z
N MET A 1 -10.74 30.95 20.45
CA MET A 1 -10.73 29.51 20.80
C MET A 1 -11.75 29.32 21.94
N ALA A 2 -12.49 28.21 22.02
CA ALA A 2 -13.65 28.11 22.91
C ALA A 2 -14.02 26.64 23.19
N VAL A 3 -14.86 26.40 24.20
CA VAL A 3 -15.32 25.05 24.60
C VAL A 3 -16.84 24.96 24.47
N VAL A 4 -17.33 23.87 23.89
CA VAL A 4 -18.77 23.57 23.85
C VAL A 4 -19.22 23.16 25.26
N VAL A 5 -20.14 23.94 25.84
CA VAL A 5 -20.69 23.70 27.17
C VAL A 5 -22.08 23.06 27.13
N ARG A 6 -22.79 23.16 26.00
CA ARG A 6 -24.07 22.46 25.81
C ARG A 6 -24.29 22.09 24.34
N ILE A 7 -24.71 20.84 24.11
CA ILE A 7 -25.03 20.27 22.80
C ILE A 7 -26.56 20.32 22.61
N PRO A 8 -27.06 20.72 21.43
CA PRO A 8 -28.49 20.70 21.13
C PRO A 8 -29.04 19.27 21.00
N TYR A 9 -30.29 19.06 21.41
CA TYR A 9 -30.97 17.75 21.32
C TYR A 9 -31.58 17.49 19.93
N GLU A 10 -31.81 18.54 19.14
CA GLU A 10 -32.40 18.46 17.79
C GLU A 10 -31.39 18.92 16.73
N LYS A 11 -31.55 18.44 15.49
CA LYS A 11 -30.62 18.70 14.37
C LYS A 11 -30.49 20.19 13.98
N VAL A 12 -31.43 21.05 14.39
CA VAL A 12 -31.52 22.46 13.96
C VAL A 12 -31.49 23.41 15.16
N SER A 13 -30.66 23.12 16.17
CA SER A 13 -30.49 24.03 17.31
C SER A 13 -29.02 24.42 17.50
N SER A 14 -28.80 25.54 18.19
CA SER A 14 -27.48 26.12 18.41
C SER A 14 -26.73 25.43 19.56
N PHE A 15 -25.41 25.40 19.45
CA PHE A 15 -24.47 25.00 20.49
C PHE A 15 -24.22 26.18 21.43
N ARG A 16 -24.19 25.92 22.73
CA ARG A 16 -23.70 26.93 23.68
C ARG A 16 -22.19 26.76 23.84
N ILE A 17 -21.46 27.82 23.55
CA ILE A 17 -20.01 27.86 23.52
C ILE A 17 -19.51 28.90 24.51
N LYS A 18 -18.51 28.53 25.32
CA LYS A 18 -17.82 29.41 26.26
C LYS A 18 -16.43 29.75 25.75
N PHE A 19 -16.16 31.04 25.57
CA PHE A 19 -14.87 31.56 25.14
C PHE A 19 -13.89 31.65 26.32
N PHE A 20 -12.60 31.76 26.03
CA PHE A 20 -11.54 31.82 27.07
C PHE A 20 -11.63 33.06 27.96
N ASP A 21 -12.23 34.15 27.47
CA ASP A 21 -12.52 35.37 28.23
C ASP A 21 -13.75 35.21 29.16
N GLY A 22 -14.39 34.05 29.16
CA GLY A 22 -15.56 33.74 29.97
C GLY A 22 -16.89 34.10 29.34
N ALA A 23 -16.91 34.75 28.16
CA ALA A 23 -18.14 35.06 27.44
C ALA A 23 -18.81 33.77 26.92
N GLU A 24 -20.15 33.74 26.95
CA GLU A 24 -20.93 32.62 26.39
C GLU A 24 -21.75 33.11 25.21
N SER A 25 -21.76 32.34 24.12
CA SER A 25 -22.57 32.61 22.94
C SER A 25 -23.22 31.33 22.40
N SER A 26 -24.29 31.52 21.63
CA SER A 26 -25.00 30.45 20.94
C SER A 26 -24.61 30.47 19.46
N LEU A 27 -23.92 29.44 18.99
CA LEU A 27 -23.45 29.31 17.61
C LEU A 27 -24.06 28.07 16.94
N TYR A 28 -24.39 28.14 15.66
CA TYR A 28 -24.80 26.97 14.87
C TYR A 28 -23.59 26.16 14.41
N ARG A 29 -23.82 24.92 13.97
CA ARG A 29 -22.73 23.99 13.60
C ARG A 29 -21.77 24.58 12.56
N ASP A 30 -22.30 25.41 11.65
CA ASP A 30 -21.58 26.01 10.53
C ASP A 30 -20.81 27.28 10.92
N ASP A 31 -21.04 27.82 12.12
CA ASP A 31 -20.39 29.04 12.62
C ASP A 31 -19.02 28.77 13.27
N PHE A 32 -18.61 27.50 13.42
CA PHE A 32 -17.34 27.15 14.05
C PHE A 32 -16.73 25.84 13.53
N HIS A 33 -15.40 25.83 13.44
CA HIS A 33 -14.62 24.64 13.10
C HIS A 33 -14.09 23.96 14.36
N LEU A 34 -13.97 22.62 14.31
CA LEU A 34 -13.30 21.90 15.39
C LEU A 34 -11.82 22.28 15.38
N ARG A 35 -11.25 22.43 16.58
CA ARG A 35 -9.84 22.79 16.74
C ARG A 35 -8.90 21.82 15.99
N ARG A 36 -9.25 20.53 15.92
CA ARG A 36 -8.47 19.53 15.17
C ARG A 36 -8.35 19.90 13.69
N ASP A 37 -9.47 20.24 13.06
CA ASP A 37 -9.54 20.59 11.63
C ASP A 37 -8.73 21.88 11.30
N TYR A 38 -8.63 22.81 12.25
CA TYR A 38 -7.80 24.02 12.09
C TYR A 38 -6.30 23.74 12.22
N TYR A 39 -5.89 22.84 13.12
CA TYR A 39 -4.48 22.44 13.23
C TYR A 39 -4.07 21.56 12.04
N ASP A 40 -4.90 20.60 11.65
CA ASP A 40 -4.62 19.73 10.50
C ASP A 40 -4.47 20.56 9.20
N SER A 41 -5.37 21.52 8.93
CA SER A 41 -5.27 22.37 7.73
C SER A 41 -4.09 23.37 7.74
N SER A 42 -3.71 23.91 8.91
CA SER A 42 -2.57 24.84 9.02
C SER A 42 -1.22 24.11 9.00
N LEU A 43 -1.16 22.88 9.52
CA LEU A 43 -0.03 21.98 9.37
C LEU A 43 0.10 21.52 7.92
N GLU A 44 -0.99 21.07 7.25
CA GLU A 44 -1.03 20.72 5.81
C GLU A 44 -0.43 21.81 4.92
N ASN A 45 -0.81 23.09 5.12
CA ASN A 45 -0.23 24.22 4.39
C ASN A 45 1.27 24.47 4.70
N SER A 46 1.79 23.95 5.81
CA SER A 46 3.21 24.04 6.18
C SER A 46 4.03 22.89 5.60
N PHE A 47 3.44 21.70 5.41
CA PHE A 47 4.05 20.56 4.72
C PHE A 47 4.29 20.87 3.23
N ASP A 48 3.48 21.75 2.64
CA ASP A 48 3.65 22.25 1.26
C ASP A 48 4.96 23.05 1.05
N LYS A 49 5.72 23.33 2.13
CA LYS A 49 7.07 23.92 2.03
C LYS A 49 8.13 22.94 1.57
N PHE A 50 7.97 21.63 1.78
CA PHE A 50 8.82 20.64 1.16
C PHE A 50 8.24 20.35 -0.22
N LYS A 51 8.81 20.96 -1.26
CA LYS A 51 8.41 20.59 -2.62
C LYS A 51 8.67 19.09 -2.77
N PRO A 52 7.71 18.29 -3.26
CA PRO A 52 7.91 16.84 -3.48
C PRO A 52 9.20 16.51 -4.26
N PHE A 53 9.64 17.44 -5.12
CA PHE A 53 10.89 17.37 -5.87
C PHE A 53 12.15 17.38 -5.01
N GLU A 54 12.16 18.02 -3.84
CA GLU A 54 13.30 17.97 -2.91
C GLU A 54 13.38 16.61 -2.23
N LEU A 55 12.25 15.95 -1.97
CA LEU A 55 12.25 14.63 -1.32
C LEU A 55 12.70 13.50 -2.26
N ASN A 56 12.61 13.71 -3.58
CA ASN A 56 13.03 12.73 -4.58
C ASN A 56 14.54 12.40 -4.50
N GLU A 57 15.37 13.32 -4.00
CA GLU A 57 16.80 13.04 -3.82
C GLU A 57 17.06 11.95 -2.77
N PHE A 58 16.13 11.80 -1.82
CA PHE A 58 16.17 10.78 -0.76
C PHE A 58 15.64 9.41 -1.19
N ILE A 59 15.17 9.24 -2.43
CA ILE A 59 14.77 7.94 -2.96
C ILE A 59 16.01 7.06 -3.04
N ILE A 60 16.09 6.05 -2.17
CA ILE A 60 17.24 5.12 -2.11
C ILE A 60 16.96 3.80 -2.82
N PHE A 61 15.69 3.51 -3.12
CA PHE A 61 15.29 2.35 -3.89
C PHE A 61 14.18 2.72 -4.89
N LYS A 62 14.37 2.33 -6.16
CA LYS A 62 13.41 2.49 -7.27
C LYS A 62 13.43 1.23 -8.12
N CYS A 63 12.26 0.70 -8.43
CA CYS A 63 12.08 -0.50 -9.23
C CYS A 63 10.85 -0.39 -10.14
N ILE A 64 10.84 -1.20 -11.19
CA ILE A 64 9.70 -1.34 -12.10
C ILE A 64 8.81 -2.46 -11.58
N ILE A 65 7.51 -2.18 -11.54
CA ILE A 65 6.43 -3.11 -11.22
C ILE A 65 5.44 -3.12 -12.39
N GLY A 66 4.27 -3.73 -12.20
CA GLY A 66 3.20 -3.68 -13.18
C GLY A 66 3.39 -4.67 -14.31
N SER A 67 2.72 -4.40 -15.42
CA SER A 67 2.64 -5.37 -16.53
C SER A 67 4.00 -5.81 -17.06
N ARG A 68 5.01 -4.92 -17.07
CA ARG A 68 6.39 -5.23 -17.44
C ARG A 68 7.06 -6.21 -16.48
N ALA A 69 7.01 -5.93 -15.18
CA ALA A 69 7.60 -6.82 -14.18
C ALA A 69 6.88 -8.17 -14.09
N TYR A 70 5.58 -8.20 -14.42
CA TYR A 70 4.78 -9.42 -14.42
C TYR A 70 4.97 -10.29 -15.67
N GLY A 71 5.67 -9.82 -16.71
CA GLY A 71 5.75 -10.49 -18.00
C GLY A 71 4.40 -10.51 -18.73
N LEU A 72 3.57 -9.47 -18.54
CA LEU A 72 2.23 -9.26 -19.11
C LEU A 72 2.13 -7.98 -19.96
N GLU A 73 3.26 -7.38 -20.31
CA GLU A 73 3.34 -6.15 -21.09
C GLU A 73 2.80 -6.33 -22.51
N VAL A 74 2.15 -5.29 -23.00
CA VAL A 74 1.68 -5.14 -24.38
C VAL A 74 2.20 -3.80 -24.90
N GLU A 75 2.06 -3.52 -26.20
CA GLU A 75 2.60 -2.28 -26.80
C GLU A 75 2.11 -0.99 -26.10
N SER A 76 0.90 -1.01 -25.54
CA SER A 76 0.30 0.11 -24.79
C SER A 76 0.59 0.11 -23.29
N SER A 77 1.50 -0.74 -22.80
CA SER A 77 1.81 -0.83 -21.37
C SER A 77 2.61 0.38 -20.87
N ASP A 78 2.06 0.99 -19.82
CA ASP A 78 2.69 1.98 -18.93
C ASP A 78 3.88 1.39 -18.15
N THR A 79 4.61 2.27 -17.46
CA THR A 79 5.72 1.90 -16.58
C THR A 79 5.40 2.30 -15.15
N ASP A 80 4.95 1.34 -14.34
CA ASP A 80 4.73 1.56 -12.92
C ASP A 80 6.07 1.60 -12.17
N LEU A 81 6.40 2.73 -11.53
CA LEU A 81 7.62 2.88 -10.75
C LEU A 81 7.30 2.93 -9.27
N ARG A 82 8.02 2.11 -8.49
CA ARG A 82 7.80 2.00 -7.05
C ARG A 82 9.09 1.91 -6.28
N GLY A 83 9.04 2.24 -5.00
CA GLY A 83 10.17 2.02 -4.11
C GLY A 83 10.03 2.72 -2.78
N PHE A 84 11.16 3.09 -2.17
CA PHE A 84 11.15 3.79 -0.90
C PHE A 84 12.26 4.83 -0.80
N TYR A 85 12.00 5.82 0.05
CA TYR A 85 12.94 6.89 0.36
C TYR A 85 13.26 6.90 1.86
N LEU A 86 14.44 7.43 2.16
CA LEU A 86 14.96 7.58 3.51
C LEU A 86 15.36 9.05 3.70
N PRO A 87 14.51 9.85 4.36
CA PRO A 87 14.80 11.26 4.60
C PRO A 87 15.96 11.44 5.59
N SER A 88 16.55 12.64 5.62
CA SER A 88 17.58 12.97 6.61
C SER A 88 17.04 12.91 8.04
N ALA A 89 17.93 12.74 9.03
CA ALA A 89 17.53 12.73 10.44
C ALA A 89 16.83 14.04 10.85
N ASP A 90 17.34 15.19 10.41
CA ASP A 90 16.77 16.51 10.71
C ASP A 90 15.34 16.64 10.19
N LEU A 91 15.08 16.20 8.95
CA LEU A 91 13.73 16.21 8.37
C LEU A 91 12.79 15.32 9.18
N HIS A 92 13.24 14.10 9.47
CA HIS A 92 12.44 13.10 10.17
C HIS A 92 12.13 13.48 11.63
N TRP A 93 13.07 14.14 12.32
CA TRP A 93 12.90 14.62 13.70
C TRP A 93 12.22 15.99 13.80
N SER A 94 12.10 16.70 12.69
CA SER A 94 11.44 18.00 12.67
C SER A 94 9.98 17.90 13.09
N LEU A 95 9.45 18.99 13.65
CA LEU A 95 8.01 19.11 13.94
C LEU A 95 7.15 19.09 12.66
N TYR A 96 7.76 19.37 11.51
CA TYR A 96 7.12 19.28 10.21
C TYR A 96 7.05 17.84 9.72
N GLY A 97 7.78 16.89 10.32
CA GLY A 97 7.80 15.49 9.91
C GLY A 97 8.15 15.29 8.44
N VAL A 98 7.78 14.12 7.93
CA VAL A 98 7.96 13.73 6.52
C VAL A 98 6.65 13.13 6.02
N PRO A 99 6.29 13.35 4.74
CA PRO A 99 5.21 12.58 4.14
C PRO A 99 5.48 11.09 4.34
N GLU A 100 4.41 10.31 4.52
CA GLU A 100 4.58 8.86 4.56
C GLU A 100 4.76 8.24 3.17
N GLN A 101 4.38 8.99 2.12
CA GLN A 101 4.34 8.51 0.75
C GLN A 101 4.42 9.69 -0.22
N LEU A 102 5.15 9.50 -1.31
CA LEU A 102 5.23 10.40 -2.46
C LEU A 102 4.53 9.71 -3.63
N GLU A 103 3.53 10.35 -4.22
CA GLU A 103 2.82 9.86 -5.39
C GLU A 103 2.94 10.87 -6.54
N ASP A 104 3.33 10.40 -7.71
CA ASP A 104 3.23 11.14 -8.97
C ASP A 104 2.29 10.40 -9.91
N GLN A 105 1.05 10.87 -9.97
CA GLN A 105 -0.01 10.26 -10.79
C GLN A 105 0.21 10.44 -12.29
N GLN A 106 1.02 11.42 -12.72
CA GLN A 106 1.27 11.65 -14.15
C GLN A 106 2.29 10.64 -14.71
N ASN A 107 3.23 10.22 -13.86
CA ASN A 107 4.33 9.33 -14.23
C ASN A 107 4.19 7.91 -13.63
N ASP A 108 3.05 7.59 -13.02
CA ASP A 108 2.78 6.31 -12.34
C ASP A 108 3.88 5.93 -11.31
N GLU A 109 4.37 6.92 -10.55
CA GLU A 109 5.39 6.72 -9.53
C GLU A 109 4.82 6.73 -8.11
N CYS A 110 5.29 5.83 -7.26
CA CYS A 110 4.89 5.76 -5.86
C CYS A 110 6.04 5.31 -4.95
N TYR A 111 6.45 6.17 -4.02
CA TYR A 111 7.51 5.87 -3.06
C TYR A 111 7.00 5.99 -1.63
N TRP A 112 7.32 5.00 -0.80
CA TRP A 112 6.98 5.03 0.63
C TRP A 112 8.17 5.52 1.45
N GLU A 113 7.90 6.24 2.53
CA GLU A 113 8.90 6.42 3.57
C GLU A 113 9.28 5.04 4.14
N ILE A 114 10.55 4.86 4.50
CA ILE A 114 11.13 3.55 4.82
C ILE A 114 10.44 2.82 5.99
N GLU A 115 10.00 3.51 7.05
CA GLU A 115 9.25 2.92 8.16
C GLU A 115 7.88 2.44 7.69
N LYS A 116 7.17 3.22 6.87
CA LYS A 116 5.91 2.76 6.27
C LYS A 116 6.11 1.56 5.36
N PHE A 117 7.15 1.58 4.52
CA PHE A 117 7.49 0.46 3.65
C PHE A 117 7.71 -0.83 4.46
N ILE A 118 8.55 -0.76 5.50
CA ILE A 118 8.83 -1.90 6.39
C ILE A 118 7.57 -2.38 7.12
N LYS A 119 6.76 -1.47 7.66
CA LYS A 119 5.50 -1.84 8.33
C LYS A 119 4.53 -2.55 7.40
N LEU A 120 4.45 -2.14 6.14
CA LEU A 120 3.60 -2.78 5.14
C LEU A 120 4.19 -4.13 4.70
N ALA A 121 5.51 -4.25 4.57
CA ALA A 121 6.19 -5.52 4.30
C ALA A 121 5.92 -6.55 5.41
N LEU A 122 6.01 -6.14 6.68
CA LEU A 122 5.67 -6.97 7.85
C LEU A 122 4.21 -7.42 7.88
N LYS A 123 3.31 -6.71 7.20
CA LYS A 123 1.89 -7.09 7.03
C LYS A 123 1.66 -7.94 5.77
N ALA A 124 2.72 -8.37 5.10
CA ALA A 124 2.68 -9.10 3.84
C ALA A 124 1.90 -8.36 2.74
N ASN A 125 2.03 -7.02 2.67
CA ASN A 125 1.37 -6.24 1.62
C ASN A 125 1.93 -6.62 0.22
N PRO A 126 1.09 -7.09 -0.73
CA PRO A 126 1.57 -7.58 -2.01
C PRO A 126 2.38 -6.55 -2.80
N ASN A 127 1.94 -5.29 -2.83
CA ASN A 127 2.63 -4.23 -3.59
C ASN A 127 4.06 -4.02 -3.09
N ILE A 128 4.27 -4.15 -1.77
CA ILE A 128 5.57 -3.96 -1.13
C ILE A 128 6.45 -5.19 -1.30
N LEU A 129 5.87 -6.38 -1.13
CA LEU A 129 6.60 -7.62 -1.35
C LEU A 129 7.05 -7.75 -2.81
N GLU A 130 6.21 -7.37 -3.78
CA GLU A 130 6.61 -7.36 -5.19
C GLU A 130 7.78 -6.39 -5.45
N CYS A 131 7.82 -5.23 -4.78
CA CYS A 131 8.96 -4.31 -4.86
C CYS A 131 10.26 -4.94 -4.35
N LEU A 132 10.19 -5.78 -3.31
CA LEU A 132 11.37 -6.45 -2.74
C LEU A 132 11.88 -7.60 -3.62
N TYR A 133 11.05 -8.16 -4.50
CA TYR A 133 11.37 -9.37 -5.27
C TYR A 133 11.42 -9.15 -6.79
N THR A 134 11.09 -7.96 -7.29
CA THR A 134 11.19 -7.65 -8.73
C THR A 134 12.65 -7.67 -9.19
N PRO A 135 12.96 -8.31 -10.33
CA PRO A 135 14.29 -8.25 -10.91
C PRO A 135 14.60 -6.90 -11.58
N MET A 136 13.57 -6.07 -11.82
CA MET A 136 13.70 -4.82 -12.58
C MET A 136 14.05 -3.63 -11.68
N ILE A 137 15.27 -3.62 -11.15
CA ILE A 137 15.77 -2.54 -10.27
C ILE A 137 16.30 -1.38 -11.12
N VAL A 138 15.83 -0.16 -10.83
CA VAL A 138 16.25 1.08 -11.51
C VAL A 138 17.30 1.82 -10.69
N LYS A 139 17.11 1.88 -9.36
CA LYS A 139 18.03 2.51 -8.41
C LYS A 139 18.04 1.69 -7.12
N SER A 140 19.21 1.42 -6.58
CA SER A 140 19.36 0.83 -5.25
C SER A 140 20.65 1.33 -4.60
N SER A 141 20.55 1.91 -3.41
CA SER A 141 21.72 2.22 -2.57
C SER A 141 22.25 0.96 -1.89
N GLU A 142 23.44 1.04 -1.28
CA GLU A 142 23.98 -0.06 -0.46
C GLU A 142 23.02 -0.45 0.67
N LEU A 143 22.40 0.53 1.34
CA LEU A 143 21.42 0.28 2.39
C LEU A 143 20.13 -0.37 1.85
N ALA A 144 19.71 -0.02 0.64
CA ALA A 144 18.57 -0.69 0.01
C ALA A 144 18.93 -2.15 -0.35
N ASN A 145 20.14 -2.41 -0.86
CA ASN A 145 20.63 -3.76 -1.13
C ASN A 145 20.70 -4.60 0.15
N ASP A 146 21.16 -4.04 1.27
CA ASP A 146 21.14 -4.73 2.57
C ASP A 146 19.74 -5.23 2.94
N LEU A 147 18.68 -4.46 2.62
CA LEU A 147 17.29 -4.87 2.87
C LEU A 147 16.86 -5.98 1.89
N LEU A 148 17.19 -5.82 0.61
CA LEU A 148 16.86 -6.79 -0.43
C LEU A 148 17.52 -8.15 -0.15
N GLU A 149 18.74 -8.19 0.34
CA GLU A 149 19.45 -9.43 0.68
C GLU A 149 18.80 -10.21 1.81
N GLN A 150 18.13 -9.53 2.75
CA GLN A 150 17.40 -10.12 3.86
C GLN A 150 15.88 -10.06 3.70
N ARG A 151 15.36 -9.87 2.48
CA ARG A 151 13.92 -9.71 2.21
C ARG A 151 13.05 -10.89 2.66
N ASP A 152 13.64 -12.05 2.88
CA ASP A 152 12.97 -13.24 3.44
C ASP A 152 12.45 -13.02 4.86
N ILE A 153 12.99 -12.05 5.61
CA ILE A 153 12.53 -11.70 6.95
C ILE A 153 11.05 -11.28 6.99
N PHE A 154 10.49 -10.85 5.87
CA PHE A 154 9.09 -10.42 5.75
C PHE A 154 8.13 -11.56 5.42
N LEU A 155 8.63 -12.72 5.00
CA LEU A 155 7.79 -13.85 4.63
C LEU A 155 7.37 -14.65 5.85
N SER A 156 6.08 -14.96 5.90
CA SER A 156 5.47 -15.73 6.98
C SER A 156 4.13 -16.31 6.53
N LYS A 157 3.54 -17.17 7.35
CA LYS A 157 2.19 -17.68 7.16
C LYS A 157 1.10 -16.60 7.07
N LEU A 158 1.39 -15.36 7.50
CA LEU A 158 0.49 -14.20 7.31
C LEU A 158 0.20 -13.90 5.83
N LEU A 159 1.09 -14.30 4.90
CA LEU A 159 0.87 -14.20 3.45
C LEU A 159 -0.51 -14.72 3.05
N TYR A 160 -0.87 -15.91 3.55
CA TYR A 160 -2.16 -16.53 3.27
C TYR A 160 -3.32 -15.64 3.69
N GLN A 161 -3.30 -15.13 4.93
CA GLN A 161 -4.38 -14.30 5.45
C GLN A 161 -4.51 -12.99 4.66
N THR A 162 -3.39 -12.30 4.41
CA THR A 162 -3.38 -11.03 3.70
C THR A 162 -3.82 -11.18 2.25
N TYR A 163 -3.24 -12.12 1.50
CA TYR A 163 -3.57 -12.29 0.08
C TYR A 163 -4.99 -12.81 -0.11
N ASN A 164 -5.41 -13.81 0.68
CA ASN A 164 -6.74 -14.37 0.61
C ASN A 164 -7.81 -13.31 0.96
N GLY A 165 -7.61 -12.58 2.06
CA GLY A 165 -8.52 -11.50 2.47
C GLY A 165 -8.59 -10.37 1.43
N TYR A 166 -7.46 -9.99 0.84
CA TYR A 166 -7.44 -8.99 -0.22
C TYR A 166 -8.21 -9.47 -1.46
N VAL A 167 -7.96 -10.69 -1.92
CA VAL A 167 -8.64 -11.29 -3.09
C VAL A 167 -10.15 -11.36 -2.87
N LEU A 168 -10.60 -11.85 -1.71
CA LEU A 168 -12.03 -11.93 -1.39
C LEU A 168 -12.70 -10.55 -1.44
N ASN A 169 -12.05 -9.53 -0.87
CA ASN A 169 -12.55 -8.15 -0.90
C ASN A 169 -12.60 -7.59 -2.32
N GLN A 170 -11.56 -7.80 -3.13
CA GLN A 170 -11.53 -7.32 -4.51
C GLN A 170 -12.57 -8.02 -5.39
N PHE A 171 -12.76 -9.33 -5.21
CA PHE A 171 -13.76 -10.09 -5.95
C PHE A 171 -15.18 -9.66 -5.57
N LYS A 172 -15.46 -9.43 -4.28
CA LYS A 172 -16.74 -8.87 -3.83
C LYS A 172 -17.02 -7.50 -4.46
N ARG A 173 -16.02 -6.63 -4.56
CA ARG A 173 -16.12 -5.32 -5.25
C ARG A 173 -16.34 -5.46 -6.75
N LEU A 174 -15.71 -6.44 -7.39
CA LEU A 174 -15.90 -6.73 -8.81
C LEU A 174 -17.36 -7.14 -9.08
N ASN A 175 -17.89 -8.09 -8.31
CA ASN A 175 -19.27 -8.56 -8.46
C ASN A 175 -20.30 -7.47 -8.17
N HIS A 176 -20.10 -6.67 -7.13
CA HIS A 176 -21.00 -5.57 -6.81
C HIS A 176 -21.00 -4.48 -7.89
N LYS A 177 -19.86 -4.21 -8.54
CA LYS A 177 -19.82 -3.29 -9.70
C LYS A 177 -20.54 -3.89 -10.89
N PHE A 178 -20.29 -5.17 -11.19
CA PHE A 178 -20.97 -5.88 -12.26
C PHE A 178 -22.50 -5.90 -12.08
N SER A 179 -23.00 -6.18 -10.88
CA SER A 179 -24.45 -6.18 -10.62
C SER A 179 -25.11 -4.80 -10.79
N LYS A 180 -24.34 -3.71 -10.61
CA LYS A 180 -24.85 -2.35 -10.77
C LYS A 180 -24.77 -1.83 -12.20
N SER A 181 -23.69 -2.12 -12.92
CA SER A 181 -23.43 -1.54 -14.24
C SER A 181 -23.55 -2.52 -15.41
N GLY A 182 -23.64 -3.82 -15.15
CA GLY A 182 -23.59 -4.87 -16.18
C GLY A 182 -22.22 -5.03 -16.85
N VAL A 183 -21.21 -4.24 -16.46
CA VAL A 183 -19.89 -4.20 -17.10
C VAL A 183 -18.83 -4.81 -16.18
N ILE A 184 -18.07 -5.77 -16.72
CA ILE A 184 -16.97 -6.43 -16.01
C ILE A 184 -15.67 -5.64 -16.24
N LYS A 185 -14.94 -5.35 -15.17
CA LYS A 185 -13.57 -4.81 -15.26
C LYS A 185 -12.57 -5.95 -15.41
N TRP A 186 -12.34 -6.41 -16.64
CA TRP A 186 -11.50 -7.58 -16.94
C TRP A 186 -10.05 -7.47 -16.45
N LYS A 187 -9.41 -6.31 -16.57
CA LYS A 187 -8.08 -6.04 -15.96
C LYS A 187 -8.08 -6.34 -14.45
N HIS A 188 -9.16 -6.00 -13.75
CA HIS A 188 -9.28 -6.25 -12.32
C HIS A 188 -9.46 -7.75 -12.00
N ALA A 189 -10.26 -8.46 -12.80
CA ALA A 189 -10.43 -9.91 -12.67
C ALA A 189 -9.11 -10.68 -12.87
N MET A 190 -8.36 -10.32 -13.90
CA MET A 190 -7.03 -10.87 -14.19
C MET A 190 -6.04 -10.62 -13.03
N HIS A 191 -6.01 -9.41 -12.46
CA HIS A 191 -5.16 -9.12 -11.31
C HIS A 191 -5.49 -9.94 -10.06
N ILE A 192 -6.77 -10.31 -9.85
CA ILE A 192 -7.17 -11.18 -8.74
C ILE A 192 -6.53 -12.57 -8.88
N ILE A 193 -6.63 -13.18 -10.08
CA ILE A 193 -6.03 -14.49 -10.35
C ILE A 193 -4.50 -14.41 -10.24
N ARG A 194 -3.88 -13.40 -10.84
CA ARG A 194 -2.43 -13.16 -10.76
C ARG A 194 -1.94 -13.12 -9.31
N LEU A 195 -2.67 -12.42 -8.44
CA LEU A 195 -2.30 -12.28 -7.05
C LEU A 195 -2.39 -13.61 -6.29
N LEU A 196 -3.39 -14.45 -6.56
CA LEU A 196 -3.47 -15.79 -5.99
C LEU A 196 -2.27 -16.64 -6.43
N LEU A 197 -1.93 -16.64 -7.72
CA LEU A 197 -0.78 -17.37 -8.24
C LEU A 197 0.52 -16.96 -7.54
N SER A 198 0.78 -15.65 -7.43
CA SER A 198 1.96 -15.13 -6.73
C SER A 198 1.96 -15.49 -5.24
N GLY A 199 0.81 -15.44 -4.57
CA GLY A 199 0.67 -15.82 -3.16
C GLY A 199 0.91 -17.32 -2.90
N ILE A 200 0.45 -18.18 -3.81
CA ILE A 200 0.69 -19.63 -3.77
C ILE A 200 2.19 -19.91 -3.91
N THR A 201 2.85 -19.31 -4.90
CA THR A 201 4.31 -19.45 -5.06
C THR A 201 5.06 -18.94 -3.83
N ALA A 202 4.67 -17.77 -3.30
CA ALA A 202 5.29 -17.20 -2.10
C ALA A 202 5.23 -18.14 -0.89
N ILE A 203 4.10 -18.83 -0.67
CA ILE A 203 3.95 -19.73 0.47
C ILE A 203 4.59 -21.10 0.25
N GLN A 204 4.66 -21.57 -1.00
CA GLN A 204 5.26 -22.85 -1.35
C GLN A 204 6.79 -22.78 -1.36
N GLU A 205 7.34 -21.71 -1.95
CA GLU A 205 8.77 -21.60 -2.26
C GLU A 205 9.53 -20.66 -1.32
N GLY A 206 8.81 -19.86 -0.51
CA GLY A 206 9.44 -18.79 0.26
C GLY A 206 10.03 -17.70 -0.64
N PHE A 207 9.41 -17.49 -1.81
CA PHE A 207 9.84 -16.53 -2.81
C PHE A 207 8.64 -15.89 -3.51
N VAL A 208 8.58 -14.56 -3.54
CA VAL A 208 7.47 -13.84 -4.18
C VAL A 208 7.74 -13.71 -5.67
N SER A 209 7.12 -14.59 -6.47
CA SER A 209 7.23 -14.50 -7.93
C SER A 209 6.50 -13.27 -8.45
N VAL A 210 7.27 -12.32 -8.99
CA VAL A 210 6.74 -11.13 -9.66
C VAL A 210 6.44 -11.45 -11.12
N ASP A 211 7.40 -12.06 -11.82
CA ASP A 211 7.20 -12.62 -13.16
C ASP A 211 6.24 -13.81 -13.08
N ILE A 212 5.17 -13.75 -13.86
CA ILE A 212 4.14 -14.78 -13.96
C ILE A 212 3.83 -15.10 -15.43
N SER A 213 4.81 -14.88 -16.30
CA SER A 213 4.78 -15.15 -17.75
C SER A 213 4.36 -16.58 -18.07
N LYS A 214 4.63 -17.55 -17.19
CA LYS A 214 4.11 -18.92 -17.26
C LYS A 214 2.59 -18.99 -17.47
N TYR A 215 1.85 -18.01 -16.94
CA TYR A 215 0.39 -17.92 -17.02
C TYR A 215 -0.09 -16.82 -17.98
N ARG A 216 0.81 -16.26 -18.80
CA ARG A 216 0.54 -15.09 -19.64
C ARG A 216 -0.69 -15.24 -20.51
N ASP A 217 -0.78 -16.31 -21.30
CA ASP A 217 -1.88 -16.51 -22.25
C ASP A 217 -3.23 -16.59 -21.53
N SER A 218 -3.30 -17.38 -20.45
CA SER A 218 -4.52 -17.51 -19.64
C SER A 218 -4.93 -16.18 -18.99
N LEU A 219 -3.96 -15.39 -18.50
CA LEU A 219 -4.24 -14.10 -17.87
C LEU A 219 -4.64 -13.04 -18.90
N LEU A 220 -4.01 -13.01 -20.06
CA LEU A 220 -4.39 -12.10 -21.15
C LEU A 220 -5.77 -12.44 -21.71
N SER A 221 -6.12 -13.73 -21.81
CA SER A 221 -7.46 -14.16 -22.20
C SER A 221 -8.55 -13.63 -21.23
N ILE A 222 -8.26 -13.63 -19.92
CA ILE A 222 -9.11 -12.96 -18.92
C ILE A 222 -9.17 -11.45 -19.16
N LYS A 223 -8.01 -10.79 -19.35
CA LYS A 223 -7.92 -9.34 -19.54
C LYS A 223 -8.72 -8.87 -20.77
N ASN A 224 -8.74 -9.68 -21.82
CA ASN A 224 -9.44 -9.41 -23.08
C ASN A 224 -10.94 -9.80 -23.03
N GLY A 225 -11.39 -10.49 -21.99
CA GLY A 225 -12.78 -10.93 -21.84
C GLY A 225 -13.16 -12.09 -22.76
N GLU A 226 -12.18 -12.89 -23.17
CA GLU A 226 -12.36 -14.07 -24.02
C GLU A 226 -12.92 -15.28 -23.25
N VAL A 227 -12.85 -15.24 -21.93
CA VAL A 227 -13.40 -16.25 -21.01
C VAL A 227 -14.60 -15.71 -20.25
N SER A 228 -15.51 -16.60 -19.86
CA SER A 228 -16.66 -16.23 -19.05
C SER A 228 -16.27 -15.91 -17.61
N ILE A 229 -17.07 -15.06 -16.94
CA ILE A 229 -16.89 -14.78 -15.50
C ILE A 229 -17.02 -16.04 -14.63
N SER A 230 -17.81 -17.02 -15.09
CA SER A 230 -17.97 -18.31 -14.42
C SER A 230 -16.67 -19.10 -14.42
N GLU A 231 -15.96 -19.13 -15.56
CA GLU A 231 -14.65 -19.77 -15.67
C GLU A 231 -13.60 -19.08 -14.81
N VAL A 232 -13.57 -17.74 -14.80
CA VAL A 232 -12.68 -16.98 -13.91
C VAL A 232 -12.95 -17.32 -12.44
N ASN A 233 -14.22 -17.40 -12.03
CA ASN A 233 -14.57 -17.75 -10.66
C ASN A 233 -14.21 -19.21 -10.32
N LYS A 234 -14.38 -20.13 -11.27
CA LYS A 234 -13.97 -21.53 -11.11
C LYS A 234 -12.46 -21.65 -10.88
N TRP A 235 -11.66 -20.94 -11.67
CA TRP A 235 -10.21 -20.92 -11.50
C TRP A 235 -9.82 -20.27 -10.17
N ARG A 236 -10.44 -19.14 -9.81
CA ARG A 236 -10.24 -18.49 -8.50
C ARG A 236 -10.48 -19.47 -7.34
N LEU A 237 -11.59 -20.21 -7.35
CA LEU A 237 -11.93 -21.19 -6.30
C LEU A 237 -10.89 -22.31 -6.23
N SER A 238 -10.48 -22.86 -7.37
CA SER A 238 -9.41 -23.87 -7.43
C SER A 238 -8.10 -23.35 -6.83
N LEU A 239 -7.72 -22.10 -7.14
CA LEU A 239 -6.51 -21.49 -6.58
C LEU A 239 -6.63 -21.23 -5.08
N HIS A 240 -7.82 -20.91 -4.56
CA HIS A 240 -8.01 -20.79 -3.10
C HIS A 240 -7.81 -22.12 -2.38
N GLU A 241 -8.33 -23.21 -2.94
CA GLU A 241 -8.13 -24.56 -2.39
C GLU A 241 -6.64 -24.92 -2.40
N GLU A 242 -5.94 -24.67 -3.51
CA GLU A 242 -4.50 -24.87 -3.60
C GLU A 242 -3.73 -24.01 -2.59
N PHE A 243 -4.12 -22.74 -2.41
CA PHE A 243 -3.48 -21.85 -1.46
C PHE A 243 -3.67 -22.32 -0.02
N GLU A 244 -4.86 -22.82 0.33
CA GLU A 244 -5.14 -23.39 1.64
C GLU A 244 -4.32 -24.67 1.89
N ILE A 245 -4.22 -25.57 0.89
CA ILE A 245 -3.39 -26.77 0.98
C ILE A 245 -1.92 -26.39 1.17
N SER A 246 -1.45 -25.39 0.44
CA SER A 246 -0.07 -24.91 0.51
C SER A 246 0.23 -24.25 1.87
N TYR A 247 -0.71 -23.47 2.39
CA TYR A 247 -0.64 -22.89 3.74
C TYR A 247 -0.51 -23.96 4.83
N LYS A 248 -1.22 -25.09 4.70
CA LYS A 248 -1.13 -26.20 5.68
C LYS A 248 0.22 -26.93 5.63
N LYS A 249 0.96 -26.85 4.52
CA LYS A 249 2.22 -27.59 4.29
C LYS A 249 3.48 -26.71 4.37
N THR A 250 3.33 -25.39 4.39
CA THR A 250 4.48 -24.47 4.32
C THR A 250 5.41 -24.58 5.52
N SER A 251 6.70 -24.42 5.26
CA SER A 251 7.76 -24.29 6.27
C SER A 251 7.99 -22.84 6.72
N LEU A 252 7.28 -21.85 6.14
CA LEU A 252 7.40 -20.46 6.56
C LEU A 252 7.03 -20.28 8.04
N PRO A 253 7.66 -19.32 8.74
CA PRO A 253 7.35 -19.03 10.14
C PRO A 253 5.94 -18.47 10.29
N ASP A 254 5.35 -18.57 11.49
CA ASP A 254 4.01 -18.03 11.75
C ASP A 254 3.96 -16.50 11.63
N LEU A 255 5.05 -15.82 11.99
CA LEU A 255 5.20 -14.36 11.96
C LEU A 255 6.51 -13.97 11.27
N PRO A 256 6.57 -12.78 10.64
CA PRO A 256 7.81 -12.27 10.06
C PRO A 256 8.80 -11.86 11.17
N ASN A 257 10.07 -11.71 10.82
CA ASN A 257 11.11 -11.35 11.76
C ASN A 257 11.13 -9.83 12.05
N TYR A 258 10.25 -9.42 12.97
CA TYR A 258 10.15 -8.04 13.45
C TYR A 258 11.47 -7.50 14.02
N LYS A 259 12.26 -8.34 14.68
CA LYS A 259 13.53 -7.94 15.30
C LYS A 259 14.51 -7.47 14.23
N LYS A 260 14.75 -8.28 13.19
CA LYS A 260 15.64 -7.92 12.08
C LYS A 260 15.14 -6.69 11.32
N ALA A 261 13.83 -6.60 11.07
CA ALA A 261 13.24 -5.43 10.40
C ALA A 261 13.45 -4.13 11.19
N ASN A 262 13.29 -4.18 12.52
CA ASN A 262 13.54 -3.04 13.39
C ASN A 262 15.04 -2.68 13.49
N GLU A 263 15.92 -3.68 13.60
CA GLU A 263 17.37 -3.48 13.58
C GLU A 263 17.82 -2.79 12.28
N PHE A 264 17.29 -3.23 11.14
CA PHE A 264 17.51 -2.59 9.85
C PHE A 264 17.03 -1.13 9.84
N LEU A 265 15.80 -0.84 10.27
CA LEU A 265 15.28 0.53 10.30
C LEU A 265 16.12 1.46 11.19
N ILE A 266 16.56 0.98 12.35
CA ILE A 266 17.44 1.74 13.25
C ILE A 266 18.79 1.99 12.57
N LYS A 267 19.39 0.98 11.92
CA LYS A 267 20.64 1.13 11.15
C LYS A 267 20.48 2.20 10.07
N ALA A 268 19.41 2.11 9.27
CA ALA A 268 19.09 3.05 8.21
C ALA A 268 19.01 4.50 8.74
N ARG A 269 18.26 4.72 9.82
CA ARG A 269 18.11 6.05 10.42
C ARG A 269 19.42 6.61 10.98
N LYS A 270 20.25 5.78 11.59
CA LYS A 270 21.56 6.21 12.12
C LYS A 270 22.51 6.71 11.02
N GLN A 271 22.43 6.18 9.81
CA GLN A 271 23.24 6.64 8.68
C GLN A 271 22.85 8.05 8.19
N MET A 272 21.66 8.52 8.57
CA MET A 272 21.16 9.84 8.19
C MET A 272 21.43 10.93 9.24
N VAL A 273 22.05 10.56 10.37
CA VAL A 273 22.53 11.51 11.38
C VAL A 273 23.86 12.07 10.89
N LYS A 274 23.91 13.38 10.65
CA LYS A 274 25.15 14.11 10.38
C LYS A 274 25.83 14.52 11.67
#